data_AF-A0A838XQY4-F1
#
_entry.id   AF-A0A838XQY4-F1
#
_cell.length_a   1.000
_cell.length_b   1.000
_cell.length_c   1.000
_cell.angle_alpha   90.00
_cell.angle_beta   90.00
_cell.angle_gamma   90.00
#
_symmetry.space_group_name_H-M   'P 1'
#
loop_
_entity.id
_entity.type
_entity.pdbx_description
1 polymer ?
#
loop_
_entity_poly.entity_id
_entity_poly.type
_entity_poly.pdbx_seq_one_letter_code
_entity_poly.pdbx_strand_id
1 'polypeptide(L)'
;MTENGDQLPPAGWYPDHADERQLRWWDGNQWTEHLAPSPPEIATTRPPGETKRRSRFMRELVGSKEEKAEAKAERLTARTEANAALEAKSDPSRRGGRTPSSHQGRLPSLAQMLSELTLEPRRDPLDEQVEVVGETHNIAGIKKVFRARSLPIPSRGLEINDAECVLVPEPWNPHDANAVIVSIDGHQVGHLPAALAEDYAGPLAAIARSGFLVTGDARVWAKDDGSGIVRARVTVLIPEVELLAT
;
A
#
# COMPACT_ATOMS: atom_id res chain seq x y z
N MET A 1 -19.17 39.93 9.47
CA MET A 1 -19.77 38.87 10.32
C MET A 1 -19.21 37.56 9.79
N THR A 2 -18.26 36.95 10.49
CA THR A 2 -17.71 35.64 10.15
C THR A 2 -18.02 34.73 11.34
N GLU A 3 -19.02 33.88 11.17
CA GLU A 3 -19.40 32.83 12.11
C GLU A 3 -18.31 31.74 12.07
N ASN A 4 -17.52 31.64 13.13
CA ASN A 4 -16.79 30.42 13.46
C ASN A 4 -17.83 29.42 13.97
N GLY A 5 -18.36 28.59 13.07
CA GLY A 5 -19.17 27.44 13.46
C GLY A 5 -18.24 26.41 14.12
N ASP A 6 -18.41 26.22 15.42
CA ASP A 6 -17.81 25.11 16.18
C ASP A 6 -18.21 23.79 15.51
N GLN A 7 -17.30 23.21 14.73
CA GLN A 7 -17.50 21.89 14.15
C GLN A 7 -17.30 20.88 15.28
N LEU A 8 -18.41 20.33 15.78
CA LEU A 8 -18.37 19.22 16.74
C LEU A 8 -17.65 18.00 16.12
N PRO A 9 -16.94 17.21 16.94
CA PRO A 9 -16.27 16.01 16.45
C PRO A 9 -17.30 15.02 15.85
N PRO A 10 -16.93 14.27 14.80
CA PRO A 10 -17.80 13.24 14.23
C PRO A 10 -18.03 12.11 15.23
N ALA A 11 -19.13 11.37 15.07
CA ALA A 11 -19.44 10.21 15.90
C ALA A 11 -18.27 9.20 15.89
N GLY A 12 -17.88 8.70 17.06
CA GLY A 12 -16.67 7.88 17.20
C GLY A 12 -16.34 7.51 18.64
N TRP A 13 -15.36 6.62 18.83
CA TRP A 13 -14.80 6.27 20.14
C TRP A 13 -13.70 7.25 20.51
N TYR A 14 -13.82 7.87 21.68
CA TYR A 14 -12.85 8.84 22.19
C TYR A 14 -12.46 8.50 23.64
N PRO A 15 -11.29 8.95 24.12
CA PRO A 15 -10.88 8.74 25.50
C PRO A 15 -11.92 9.28 26.50
N ASP A 16 -12.29 8.47 27.48
CA ASP A 16 -13.17 8.90 28.57
C ASP A 16 -12.41 9.81 29.54
N HIS A 17 -12.88 11.05 29.71
CA HIS A 17 -12.26 12.01 30.64
C HIS A 17 -12.33 11.56 32.11
N ALA A 18 -13.23 10.62 32.45
CA ALA A 18 -13.32 10.06 33.80
C ALA A 18 -12.35 8.89 34.03
N ASP A 19 -11.97 8.16 32.97
CA ASP A 19 -11.02 7.05 33.03
C ASP A 19 -10.28 6.92 31.69
N GLU A 20 -9.03 7.39 31.65
CA GLU A 20 -8.17 7.39 30.46
C GLU A 20 -7.87 5.99 29.91
N ARG A 21 -8.19 4.92 30.67
CA ARG A 21 -8.08 3.52 30.24
C ARG A 21 -9.31 3.03 29.51
N GLN A 22 -10.31 3.88 29.29
CA GLN A 22 -11.56 3.54 28.64
C GLN A 22 -11.83 4.50 27.48
N LEU A 23 -12.46 3.99 26.44
CA LEU A 23 -13.01 4.76 25.34
C LEU A 23 -14.52 4.87 25.55
N ARG A 24 -15.08 6.07 25.36
CA ARG A 24 -16.52 6.32 25.38
C ARG A 24 -16.99 6.73 23.99
N TRP A 25 -18.17 6.27 23.60
CA TRP A 25 -18.75 6.58 22.30
C TRP A 25 -19.43 7.96 22.30
N TRP A 26 -19.02 8.82 21.36
CA TRP A 26 -19.69 10.07 20.98
C TRP A 26 -20.57 9.82 19.75
N ASP A 27 -21.82 10.27 19.76
CA ASP A 27 -22.76 10.03 18.66
C ASP A 27 -22.84 11.17 17.62
N GLY A 28 -22.04 12.23 17.79
CA GLY A 28 -22.09 13.43 16.97
C GLY A 28 -22.75 14.64 17.67
N ASN A 29 -23.59 14.38 18.68
CA ASN A 29 -24.31 15.39 19.44
C ASN A 29 -24.09 15.29 20.97
N GLN A 30 -23.89 14.08 21.50
CA GLN A 30 -23.67 13.81 22.92
C GLN A 30 -22.82 12.55 23.17
N TRP A 31 -22.26 12.46 24.38
CA TRP A 31 -21.62 11.24 24.87
C TRP A 31 -22.67 10.21 25.24
N THR A 32 -22.47 8.97 24.82
CA THR A 32 -23.34 7.84 25.17
C THR A 32 -22.76 7.00 26.31
N GLU A 33 -23.52 6.05 26.85
CA GLU A 33 -23.07 5.15 27.92
C GLU A 33 -22.25 3.95 27.41
N HIS A 34 -22.02 3.84 26.10
CA HIS A 34 -21.21 2.76 25.54
C HIS A 34 -19.74 3.01 25.86
N LEU A 35 -19.11 2.02 26.51
CA LEU A 35 -17.71 2.03 26.94
C LEU A 35 -16.97 0.85 26.31
N ALA A 36 -15.74 1.09 25.86
CA ALA A 36 -14.83 0.07 25.35
C ALA A 36 -13.48 0.14 26.10
N PRO A 37 -12.82 -0.99 26.38
CA PRO A 37 -11.49 -0.98 26.99
C PRO A 37 -10.48 -0.34 26.02
N SER A 38 -9.66 0.59 26.52
CA SER A 38 -8.54 1.13 25.74
C SER A 38 -7.48 0.04 25.56
N PRO A 39 -6.98 -0.21 24.34
CA PRO A 39 -5.94 -1.21 24.10
C PRO A 39 -4.72 -0.96 25.00
N PRO A 40 -4.08 -1.99 25.58
CA PRO A 40 -2.94 -1.79 26.44
C PRO A 40 -1.81 -1.12 25.65
N GLU A 41 -1.45 0.10 26.07
CA GLU A 41 -0.27 0.81 25.62
C GLU A 41 0.96 -0.06 25.90
N ILE A 42 1.56 -0.65 24.86
CA ILE A 42 2.79 -1.43 25.00
C ILE A 42 3.90 -0.46 25.40
N ALA A 43 4.16 -0.43 26.71
CA ALA A 43 5.24 0.29 27.33
C ALA A 43 6.59 -0.08 26.68
N THR A 44 7.34 0.97 26.37
CA THR A 44 8.74 0.93 25.93
C THR A 44 9.63 0.22 26.95
N THR A 45 9.93 -1.05 26.74
CA THR A 45 11.07 -1.71 27.41
C THR A 45 12.25 -1.79 26.44
N ARG A 46 13.17 -0.85 26.64
CA ARG A 46 14.48 -0.79 25.99
C ARG A 46 15.41 -1.82 26.67
N PRO A 47 16.06 -2.76 25.95
CA PRO A 47 17.08 -3.60 26.56
C PRO A 47 18.36 -2.78 26.83
N PRO A 48 18.93 -2.83 28.05
CA PRO A 48 20.19 -2.16 28.35
C PRO A 48 21.37 -3.04 27.94
N GLY A 49 22.28 -2.47 27.13
CA GLY A 49 23.65 -2.94 27.02
C GLY A 49 24.06 -3.54 25.67
N GLU A 50 24.57 -2.72 24.76
CA GLU A 50 25.61 -3.16 23.82
C GLU A 50 26.43 -1.96 23.29
N THR A 51 27.36 -1.47 24.12
CA THR A 51 28.08 -0.20 23.89
C THR A 51 29.43 -0.35 23.19
N LYS A 52 29.83 -1.51 22.63
CA LYS A 52 31.22 -1.61 22.07
C LYS A 52 31.44 -2.25 20.70
N ARG A 53 30.39 -2.61 19.95
CA ARG A 53 30.54 -3.16 18.58
C ARG A 53 30.04 -2.24 17.45
N ARG A 54 29.64 -1.01 17.75
CA ARG A 54 29.10 -0.06 16.76
C ARG A 54 30.13 0.68 15.90
N SER A 55 31.39 0.77 16.33
CA SER A 55 32.37 1.64 15.66
C SER A 55 33.13 0.99 14.50
N ARG A 56 33.15 -0.35 14.40
CA ARG A 56 33.83 -1.07 13.31
C ARG A 56 32.89 -1.40 12.15
N PHE A 57 31.64 -1.77 12.45
CA PHE A 57 30.65 -2.20 11.46
C PHE A 57 30.11 -1.05 10.57
N MET A 58 30.05 0.19 11.08
CA MET A 58 29.59 1.34 10.29
C MET A 58 30.56 1.81 9.21
N ARG A 59 31.87 1.51 9.34
CA ARG A 59 32.86 1.92 8.32
C ARG A 59 32.83 1.00 7.09
N GLU A 60 32.47 -0.27 7.29
CA GLU A 60 32.40 -1.30 6.25
C GLU A 60 31.10 -1.21 5.42
N LEU A 61 30.01 -0.73 6.02
CA LEU A 61 28.70 -0.55 5.36
C LEU A 61 28.61 0.68 4.45
N VAL A 62 29.42 1.72 4.67
CA VAL A 62 29.45 2.92 3.81
C VAL A 62 30.20 2.65 2.50
N GLY A 63 31.36 1.96 2.56
CA GLY A 63 32.11 1.57 1.36
C GLY A 63 31.31 0.67 0.41
N SER A 64 30.52 -0.27 0.96
CA SER A 64 29.67 -1.17 0.16
C SER A 64 28.46 -0.49 -0.50
N LYS A 65 28.04 0.69 0.00
CA LYS A 65 26.96 1.48 -0.62
C LYS A 65 27.44 2.31 -1.80
N GLU A 66 28.65 2.86 -1.75
CA GLU A 66 29.25 3.60 -2.86
C GLU A 66 29.63 2.67 -4.01
N GLU A 67 30.28 1.53 -3.73
CA GLU A 67 30.61 0.51 -4.76
C GLU A 67 29.36 -0.01 -5.49
N LYS A 68 28.26 -0.22 -4.76
CA LYS A 68 26.99 -0.68 -5.36
C LYS A 68 26.25 0.41 -6.13
N ALA A 69 26.41 1.68 -5.75
CA ALA A 69 25.84 2.81 -6.48
C ALA A 69 26.60 3.05 -7.80
N GLU A 70 27.92 2.95 -7.76
CA GLU A 70 28.79 3.16 -8.93
C GLU A 70 28.63 2.03 -9.96
N ALA A 71 28.61 0.76 -9.51
CA ALA A 71 28.32 -0.38 -10.37
C ALA A 71 26.91 -0.35 -11.00
N LYS A 72 25.94 0.31 -10.34
CA LYS A 72 24.58 0.48 -10.87
C LYS A 72 24.51 1.62 -11.88
N ALA A 73 25.24 2.70 -11.66
CA ALA A 73 25.34 3.81 -12.60
C ALA A 73 26.01 3.36 -13.91
N GLU A 74 27.12 2.62 -13.82
CA GLU A 74 27.86 2.12 -14.99
C GLU A 74 27.02 1.16 -15.85
N ARG A 75 26.23 0.29 -15.21
CA ARG A 75 25.29 -0.60 -15.91
C ARG A 75 24.16 0.15 -16.61
N LEU A 76 23.71 1.28 -16.06
CA LEU A 76 22.65 2.09 -16.67
C LEU A 76 23.20 2.86 -17.89
N THR A 77 24.44 3.35 -17.81
CA THR A 77 25.12 4.01 -18.93
C THR A 77 25.36 3.01 -20.07
N ALA A 78 25.90 1.82 -19.78
CA ALA A 78 26.13 0.77 -20.77
C ALA A 78 24.83 0.29 -21.45
N ARG A 79 23.72 0.21 -20.69
CA ARG A 79 22.39 -0.13 -21.23
C ARG A 79 21.86 0.97 -22.17
N THR A 80 22.17 2.23 -21.88
CA THR A 80 21.73 3.38 -22.67
C THR A 80 22.49 3.49 -24.00
N GLU A 81 23.81 3.26 -23.97
CA GLU A 81 24.64 3.20 -25.18
C GLU A 81 24.30 2.00 -26.08
N ALA A 82 23.99 0.84 -25.50
CA ALA A 82 23.53 -0.33 -26.24
C ALA A 82 22.18 -0.07 -26.96
N ASN A 83 21.26 0.66 -26.32
CA ASN A 83 19.99 1.04 -26.94
C ASN A 83 20.19 2.09 -28.05
N ALA A 84 21.08 3.07 -27.87
CA ALA A 84 21.40 4.05 -28.91
C ALA A 84 22.07 3.41 -30.14
N ALA A 85 22.93 2.40 -29.94
CA ALA A 85 23.55 1.64 -31.02
C ALA A 85 22.57 0.71 -31.77
N LEU A 86 21.48 0.31 -31.12
CA LEU A 86 20.37 -0.43 -31.74
C LEU A 86 19.52 0.48 -32.62
N GLU A 87 19.24 1.72 -32.19
CA GLU A 87 18.48 2.67 -33.01
C GLU A 87 19.24 3.12 -34.27
N ALA A 88 20.57 3.29 -34.18
CA ALA A 88 21.41 3.70 -35.31
C ALA A 88 21.55 2.66 -36.45
N LYS A 89 21.14 1.39 -36.22
CA LYS A 89 21.17 0.31 -37.22
C LYS A 89 19.82 0.06 -37.89
N SER A 90 18.81 0.88 -37.61
CA SER A 90 17.48 0.78 -38.22
C SER A 90 17.45 1.56 -39.55
N ASP A 91 17.69 0.87 -40.66
CA ASP A 91 17.53 1.41 -42.02
C ASP A 91 16.04 1.70 -42.31
N PRO A 92 15.63 2.94 -42.68
CA PRO A 92 14.23 3.30 -42.84
C PRO A 92 13.57 2.76 -44.14
N SER A 93 14.27 1.99 -44.97
CA SER A 93 13.71 1.45 -46.22
C SER A 93 13.48 -0.06 -46.20
N ARG A 94 12.42 -0.52 -45.52
CA ARG A 94 11.73 -1.78 -45.87
C ARG A 94 10.28 -1.79 -45.36
N ARG A 95 9.36 -1.43 -46.26
CA ARG A 95 7.94 -1.80 -46.17
C ARG A 95 7.82 -3.33 -46.29
N GLY A 96 6.90 -3.89 -45.51
CA GLY A 96 6.21 -5.14 -45.86
C GLY A 96 6.59 -6.34 -45.01
N GLY A 97 5.59 -6.89 -44.31
CA GLY A 97 5.68 -8.17 -43.61
C GLY A 97 5.50 -8.03 -42.11
N ARG A 98 4.28 -7.71 -41.66
CA ARG A 98 3.91 -7.83 -40.25
C ARG A 98 3.71 -9.34 -39.98
N THR A 99 4.80 -10.04 -39.73
CA THR A 99 4.76 -11.37 -39.11
C THR A 99 4.17 -11.20 -37.71
N PRO A 100 3.23 -12.06 -37.27
CA PRO A 100 2.76 -12.03 -35.90
C PRO A 100 3.90 -12.58 -35.03
N SER A 101 4.68 -11.66 -34.45
CA SER A 101 5.74 -12.03 -33.52
C SER A 101 5.14 -12.69 -32.29
N SER A 102 5.74 -13.80 -31.92
CA SER A 102 5.44 -14.72 -30.81
C SER A 102 4.94 -14.05 -29.54
N HIS A 103 3.73 -14.41 -29.11
CA HIS A 103 3.17 -14.13 -27.78
C HIS A 103 3.91 -14.97 -26.72
N GLN A 104 5.10 -14.55 -26.32
CA GLN A 104 5.74 -15.10 -25.12
C GLN A 104 5.14 -14.38 -23.91
N GLY A 105 4.31 -15.11 -23.15
CA GLY A 105 3.45 -14.61 -22.09
C GLY A 105 4.19 -13.75 -21.05
N ARG A 106 3.99 -12.43 -21.13
CA ARG A 106 4.39 -11.49 -20.10
C ARG A 106 3.32 -11.53 -19.01
N LEU A 107 3.71 -11.78 -17.75
CA LEU A 107 2.79 -11.65 -16.62
C LEU A 107 2.23 -10.22 -16.59
N PRO A 108 0.92 -10.04 -16.39
CA PRO A 108 0.31 -8.72 -16.34
C PRO A 108 0.88 -7.96 -15.15
N SER A 109 1.30 -6.72 -15.37
CA SER A 109 1.76 -5.86 -14.27
C SER A 109 0.57 -5.21 -13.56
N LEU A 110 0.72 -4.84 -12.28
CA LEU A 110 -0.32 -4.10 -11.54
C LEU A 110 -0.81 -2.85 -12.30
N ALA A 111 0.12 -2.06 -12.84
CA ALA A 111 -0.22 -0.86 -13.60
C ALA A 111 -1.02 -1.17 -14.86
N GLN A 112 -0.71 -2.29 -15.51
CA GLN A 112 -1.46 -2.77 -16.68
C GLN A 112 -2.88 -3.16 -16.28
N MET A 113 -3.06 -3.97 -15.23
CA MET A 113 -4.38 -4.39 -14.75
C MET A 113 -5.27 -3.21 -14.37
N LEU A 114 -4.73 -2.25 -13.62
CA LEU A 114 -5.47 -1.05 -13.21
C LEU A 114 -5.81 -0.13 -14.39
N SER A 115 -5.08 -0.21 -15.50
CA SER A 115 -5.37 0.57 -16.72
C SER A 115 -6.33 -0.14 -17.68
N GLU A 116 -6.36 -1.48 -17.65
CA GLU A 116 -7.15 -2.31 -18.56
C GLU A 116 -8.53 -2.67 -17.99
N LEU A 117 -8.65 -2.75 -16.66
CA LEU A 117 -9.88 -3.16 -15.97
C LEU A 117 -10.63 -1.95 -15.42
N THR A 118 -11.95 -2.06 -15.40
CA THR A 118 -12.85 -1.03 -14.87
C THR A 118 -13.04 -1.22 -13.37
N LEU A 119 -12.97 -0.15 -12.58
CA LEU A 119 -13.32 -0.23 -11.16
C LEU A 119 -14.83 -0.34 -11.03
N GLU A 120 -15.31 -1.36 -10.30
CA GLU A 120 -16.72 -1.45 -9.98
C GLU A 120 -17.12 -0.35 -8.99
N PRO A 121 -18.39 0.11 -9.06
CA PRO A 121 -18.97 0.86 -7.97
C PRO A 121 -18.83 0.09 -6.65
N ARG A 122 -18.55 0.83 -5.57
CA ARG A 122 -18.51 0.33 -4.20
C ARG A 122 -19.71 -0.60 -3.93
N ARG A 123 -19.42 -1.84 -3.54
CA ARG A 123 -20.43 -2.82 -3.11
C ARG A 123 -20.67 -2.65 -1.61
N ASP A 124 -21.76 -1.98 -1.26
CA ASP A 124 -22.16 -1.80 0.13
C ASP A 124 -22.85 -3.07 0.70
N PRO A 125 -22.62 -3.40 1.99
CA PRO A 125 -21.75 -2.69 2.94
C PRO A 125 -20.26 -3.10 2.85
N LEU A 126 -19.38 -2.23 3.37
CA LEU A 126 -17.93 -2.50 3.54
C LEU A 126 -17.62 -2.89 4.99
N ASP A 127 -18.14 -4.02 5.43
CA ASP A 127 -18.10 -4.42 6.85
C ASP A 127 -16.85 -5.23 7.23
N GLU A 128 -16.14 -5.81 6.26
CA GLU A 128 -14.93 -6.58 6.52
C GLU A 128 -13.72 -5.65 6.70
N GLN A 129 -13.25 -5.51 7.94
CA GLN A 129 -12.08 -4.70 8.30
C GLN A 129 -10.81 -5.55 8.33
N VAL A 130 -9.84 -5.22 7.47
CA VAL A 130 -8.62 -6.01 7.28
C VAL A 130 -7.38 -5.15 7.50
N GLU A 131 -6.46 -5.61 8.35
CA GLU A 131 -5.09 -5.08 8.39
C GLU A 131 -4.28 -5.70 7.26
N VAL A 132 -3.80 -4.84 6.36
CA VAL A 132 -3.03 -5.25 5.18
C VAL A 132 -1.65 -5.73 5.62
N VAL A 133 -1.13 -6.77 4.95
CA VAL A 133 0.19 -7.31 5.25
C VAL A 133 1.24 -6.88 4.23
N GLY A 134 2.50 -6.84 4.68
CA GLY A 134 3.66 -6.61 3.83
C GLY A 134 3.96 -5.13 3.54
N GLU A 135 3.44 -4.20 4.34
CA GLU A 135 3.66 -2.75 4.13
C GLU A 135 5.14 -2.37 4.22
N THR A 136 5.90 -3.07 5.08
CA THR A 136 7.35 -2.89 5.23
C THR A 136 8.13 -3.19 3.95
N HIS A 137 7.65 -4.13 3.13
CA HIS A 137 8.24 -4.43 1.81
C HIS A 137 7.72 -3.47 0.73
N ASN A 138 6.60 -2.79 0.98
CA ASN A 138 5.90 -1.91 0.04
C ASN A 138 5.97 -0.42 0.42
N ILE A 139 6.94 -0.02 1.25
CA ILE A 139 7.17 1.37 1.66
C ILE A 139 7.29 2.33 0.46
N ALA A 140 7.87 1.86 -0.65
CA ALA A 140 7.97 2.67 -1.86
C ALA A 140 6.60 3.01 -2.46
N GLY A 141 5.64 2.09 -2.41
CA GLY A 141 4.26 2.33 -2.83
C GLY A 141 3.56 3.32 -1.90
N ILE A 142 3.69 3.12 -0.59
CA ILE A 142 3.10 4.00 0.43
C ILE A 142 3.64 5.43 0.29
N LYS A 143 4.94 5.62 0.08
CA LYS A 143 5.52 6.95 -0.22
C LYS A 143 4.89 7.59 -1.45
N LYS A 144 4.57 6.81 -2.49
CA LYS A 144 3.91 7.34 -3.69
C LYS A 144 2.46 7.72 -3.43
N VAL A 145 1.72 6.97 -2.60
CA VAL A 145 0.35 7.30 -2.16
C VAL A 145 0.30 8.67 -1.48
N PHE A 146 1.18 8.91 -0.49
CA PHE A 146 1.29 10.22 0.16
C PHE A 146 1.69 11.33 -0.82
N ARG A 147 2.65 11.05 -1.71
CA ARG A 147 3.09 12.01 -2.75
C ARG A 147 1.98 12.35 -3.73
N ALA A 148 1.18 11.38 -4.18
CA ALA A 148 0.07 11.59 -5.11
C ALA A 148 -0.96 12.55 -4.53
N ARG A 149 -1.19 12.48 -3.21
CA ARG A 149 -2.06 13.40 -2.46
C ARG A 149 -1.38 14.69 -2.00
N SER A 150 -0.12 14.93 -2.39
CA SER A 150 0.68 16.08 -1.94
C SER A 150 0.81 16.21 -0.42
N LEU A 151 0.77 15.08 0.29
CA LEU A 151 0.89 15.00 1.74
C LEU A 151 2.32 14.62 2.14
N PRO A 152 3.01 15.39 2.98
CA PRO A 152 4.28 14.95 3.56
C PRO A 152 4.03 13.84 4.59
N ILE A 153 5.00 12.96 4.81
CA ILE A 153 4.98 11.96 5.90
C ILE A 153 5.77 12.54 7.09
N PRO A 154 5.12 13.08 8.13
CA PRO A 154 5.82 13.70 9.25
C PRO A 154 6.29 12.65 10.28
N SER A 155 7.21 13.07 11.14
CA SER A 155 7.72 12.23 12.25
C SER A 155 6.69 11.97 13.36
N ARG A 156 5.61 12.76 13.43
CA ARG A 156 4.48 12.48 14.32
C ARG A 156 3.51 11.44 13.75
N GLY A 157 3.66 11.08 12.48
CA GLY A 157 2.69 10.29 11.73
C GLY A 157 1.60 11.15 11.10
N LEU A 158 1.06 10.68 9.97
CA LEU A 158 -0.10 11.25 9.30
C LEU A 158 -0.99 10.10 8.85
N GLU A 159 -2.30 10.29 8.99
CA GLU A 159 -3.32 9.35 8.58
C GLU A 159 -4.16 9.92 7.45
N ILE A 160 -4.47 9.07 6.46
CA ILE A 160 -5.42 9.31 5.38
C ILE A 160 -6.62 8.42 5.69
N ASN A 161 -7.82 8.98 5.87
CA ASN A 161 -8.97 8.25 6.42
C ASN A 161 -10.04 7.81 5.41
N ASP A 162 -9.94 8.25 4.15
CA ASP A 162 -10.98 8.02 3.13
C ASP A 162 -10.34 7.75 1.75
N ALA A 163 -9.33 6.88 1.70
CA ALA A 163 -8.70 6.50 0.44
C ALA A 163 -9.48 5.36 -0.21
N GLU A 164 -9.75 5.42 -1.51
CA GLU A 164 -10.24 4.24 -2.25
C GLU A 164 -9.09 3.25 -2.41
N CYS A 165 -9.33 2.00 -2.02
CA CYS A 165 -8.46 0.87 -2.33
C CYS A 165 -9.06 0.00 -3.42
N VAL A 166 -8.18 -0.71 -4.13
CA VAL A 166 -8.52 -1.66 -5.18
C VAL A 166 -7.90 -3.00 -4.82
N LEU A 167 -8.72 -4.05 -4.86
CA LEU A 167 -8.29 -5.44 -4.65
C LEU A 167 -7.94 -6.06 -6.01
N VAL A 168 -6.68 -6.47 -6.15
CA VAL A 168 -6.15 -6.97 -7.43
C VAL A 168 -5.66 -8.42 -7.23
N PRO A 169 -6.36 -9.43 -7.80
CA PRO A 169 -5.94 -10.82 -7.67
C PRO A 169 -4.64 -11.05 -8.45
N GLU A 170 -3.73 -11.82 -7.86
CA GLU A 170 -2.41 -12.12 -8.41
C GLU A 170 -2.16 -13.65 -8.50
N PRO A 171 -2.93 -14.42 -9.28
CA PRO A 171 -2.81 -15.88 -9.35
C PRO A 171 -1.49 -16.38 -9.95
N TRP A 172 -0.69 -15.50 -10.54
CA TRP A 172 0.66 -15.79 -11.02
C TRP A 172 1.75 -15.52 -9.99
N ASN A 173 1.40 -15.11 -8.76
CA ASN A 173 2.37 -14.89 -7.71
C ASN A 173 3.09 -16.21 -7.39
N PRO A 174 4.45 -16.24 -7.41
CA PRO A 174 5.21 -17.47 -7.24
C PRO A 174 5.17 -18.04 -5.81
N HIS A 175 4.73 -17.25 -4.83
CA HIS A 175 4.68 -17.64 -3.43
C HIS A 175 3.29 -18.12 -2.99
N ASP A 176 2.24 -17.51 -3.54
CA ASP A 176 0.85 -17.79 -3.16
C ASP A 176 -0.09 -17.51 -4.35
N ALA A 177 -0.70 -18.55 -4.92
CA ALA A 177 -1.63 -18.41 -6.04
C ALA A 177 -2.95 -17.74 -5.66
N ASN A 178 -3.23 -17.55 -4.37
CA ASN A 178 -4.36 -16.79 -3.87
C ASN A 178 -3.98 -15.35 -3.49
N ALA A 179 -2.76 -14.91 -3.75
CA ALA A 179 -2.33 -13.57 -3.38
C ALA A 179 -3.27 -12.48 -3.95
N VAL A 180 -3.68 -11.55 -3.10
CA VAL A 180 -4.48 -10.37 -3.48
C VAL A 180 -3.70 -9.13 -3.10
N ILE A 181 -3.32 -8.35 -4.11
CA ILE A 181 -2.68 -7.04 -3.94
C ILE A 181 -3.72 -6.03 -3.45
N VAL A 182 -3.34 -5.21 -2.48
CA VAL A 182 -4.07 -3.99 -2.12
C VAL A 182 -3.37 -2.81 -2.75
N SER A 183 -4.09 -2.05 -3.59
CA SER A 183 -3.59 -0.86 -4.27
C SER A 183 -4.37 0.39 -3.87
N ILE A 184 -3.68 1.51 -3.71
CA ILE A 184 -4.27 2.85 -3.42
C ILE A 184 -3.60 3.87 -4.35
N ASP A 185 -4.37 4.76 -4.98
CA ASP A 185 -3.89 5.70 -6.03
C ASP A 185 -3.04 5.03 -7.14
N GLY A 186 -3.35 3.78 -7.46
CA GLY A 186 -2.60 2.98 -8.43
C GLY A 186 -1.22 2.49 -7.95
N HIS A 187 -1.00 2.44 -6.64
CA HIS A 187 0.24 1.96 -6.04
C HIS A 187 -0.04 0.82 -5.06
N GLN A 188 0.71 -0.27 -5.21
CA GLN A 188 0.71 -1.38 -4.26
C GLN A 188 1.14 -0.89 -2.87
N VAL A 189 0.27 -1.08 -1.88
CA VAL A 189 0.55 -0.77 -0.47
C VAL A 189 0.79 -2.02 0.37
N GLY A 190 0.32 -3.18 -0.11
CA GLY A 190 0.54 -4.47 0.53
C GLY A 190 -0.32 -5.55 -0.12
N HIS A 191 -0.66 -6.57 0.65
CA HIS A 191 -1.56 -7.66 0.26
C HIS A 191 -2.60 -7.93 1.34
N LEU A 192 -3.70 -8.57 0.98
CA LEU A 192 -4.55 -9.21 1.97
C LEU A 192 -3.76 -10.30 2.72
N PRO A 193 -4.07 -10.55 4.01
CA PRO A 193 -3.53 -11.69 4.74
C PRO A 193 -3.80 -13.00 3.98
N ALA A 194 -2.80 -13.88 3.88
CA ALA A 194 -2.91 -15.10 3.07
C ALA A 194 -4.14 -15.96 3.43
N ALA A 195 -4.46 -16.10 4.72
CA ALA A 195 -5.63 -16.84 5.18
C ALA A 195 -6.96 -16.25 4.67
N LEU A 196 -7.09 -14.92 4.63
CA LEU A 196 -8.27 -14.25 4.07
C LEU A 196 -8.27 -14.31 2.54
N ALA A 197 -7.09 -14.27 1.93
CA ALA A 197 -6.93 -14.30 0.49
C ALA A 197 -7.41 -15.63 -0.13
N GLU A 198 -7.38 -16.74 0.62
CA GLU A 198 -7.94 -18.04 0.19
C GLU A 198 -9.42 -17.94 -0.21
N ASP A 199 -10.21 -17.16 0.51
CA ASP A 199 -11.64 -16.98 0.24
C ASP A 199 -11.89 -15.91 -0.84
N TYR A 200 -11.09 -14.83 -0.83
CA TYR A 200 -11.30 -13.68 -1.72
C TYR A 200 -10.75 -13.89 -3.15
N ALA A 201 -9.66 -14.64 -3.33
CA ALA A 201 -8.96 -14.70 -4.61
C ALA A 201 -9.82 -15.26 -5.75
N GLY A 202 -10.63 -16.28 -5.48
CA GLY A 202 -11.50 -16.91 -6.46
C GLY A 202 -12.57 -15.95 -7.02
N PRO A 203 -13.45 -15.38 -6.17
CA PRO A 203 -14.43 -14.37 -6.57
C PRO A 203 -13.79 -13.16 -7.27
N LEU A 204 -12.71 -12.60 -6.72
CA LEU A 204 -12.01 -11.47 -7.31
C LEU A 204 -11.46 -11.79 -8.70
N ALA A 205 -10.88 -12.97 -8.88
CA ALA A 205 -10.38 -13.41 -10.19
C ALA A 205 -11.52 -13.61 -11.20
N ALA A 206 -12.71 -14.03 -10.75
CA ALA A 206 -13.89 -14.13 -11.62
C ALA A 206 -14.37 -12.76 -12.10
N ILE A 207 -14.44 -11.78 -11.19
CA ILE A 207 -14.79 -10.39 -11.49
C ILE A 207 -13.73 -9.77 -12.45
N ALA A 208 -12.45 -10.01 -12.19
CA ALA A 208 -11.35 -9.57 -13.06
C ALA A 208 -11.44 -10.12 -14.49
N ARG A 209 -11.80 -11.40 -14.66
CA ARG A 209 -12.03 -11.99 -15.99
C ARG A 209 -13.21 -11.36 -16.72
N SER A 210 -14.17 -10.81 -15.99
CA SER A 210 -15.30 -10.07 -16.55
C SER A 210 -14.96 -8.60 -16.89
N GLY A 211 -13.73 -8.16 -16.65
CA GLY A 211 -13.26 -6.81 -16.98
C GLY A 211 -13.29 -5.81 -15.83
N PHE A 212 -13.50 -6.28 -14.59
CA PHE A 212 -13.78 -5.44 -13.44
C PHE A 212 -12.83 -5.66 -12.26
N LEU A 213 -12.66 -4.66 -11.40
CA LEU A 213 -11.94 -4.78 -10.13
C LEU A 213 -12.81 -4.28 -8.98
N VAL A 214 -12.68 -4.93 -7.83
CA VAL A 214 -13.44 -4.60 -6.62
C VAL A 214 -12.73 -3.48 -5.86
N THR A 215 -13.52 -2.54 -5.37
CA THR A 215 -13.10 -1.38 -4.59
C THR A 215 -13.55 -1.49 -3.13
N GLY A 216 -12.87 -0.76 -2.26
CA GLY A 216 -13.22 -0.60 -0.84
C GLY A 216 -12.60 0.69 -0.29
N ASP A 217 -12.79 0.94 1.00
CA ASP A 217 -12.21 2.10 1.68
C ASP A 217 -10.91 1.72 2.38
N ALA A 218 -10.02 2.68 2.56
CA ALA A 218 -8.73 2.47 3.19
C ALA A 218 -8.31 3.62 4.09
N ARG A 219 -7.73 3.20 5.21
CA ARG A 219 -7.01 4.04 6.16
C ARG A 219 -5.53 3.75 6.05
N VAL A 220 -4.76 4.80 5.77
CA VAL A 220 -3.31 4.70 5.62
C VAL A 220 -2.64 5.60 6.63
N TRP A 221 -2.00 5.01 7.62
CA TRP A 221 -1.15 5.72 8.55
C TRP A 221 0.32 5.53 8.17
N ALA A 222 1.10 6.61 8.13
CA ALA A 222 2.55 6.50 7.96
C ALA A 222 3.31 7.56 8.76
N LYS A 223 4.54 7.21 9.18
CA LYS A 223 5.48 8.04 9.92
C LYS A 223 6.89 7.87 9.39
N ASP A 224 7.61 8.98 9.21
CA ASP A 224 9.04 9.01 8.91
C ASP A 224 9.76 9.73 10.06
N ASP A 225 10.54 9.00 10.85
CA ASP A 225 11.25 9.56 12.00
C ASP A 225 12.57 10.29 11.63
N GLY A 226 12.85 10.45 10.33
CA GLY A 226 14.06 11.09 9.83
C GLY A 226 15.28 10.16 9.83
N SER A 227 15.15 8.91 10.30
CA SER A 227 16.19 7.88 10.18
C SER A 227 16.25 7.26 8.77
N GLY A 228 15.30 7.62 7.90
CA GLY A 228 15.10 7.02 6.58
C GLY A 228 14.20 5.78 6.59
N ILE A 229 13.77 5.33 7.78
CA ILE A 229 12.81 4.24 7.95
C ILE A 229 11.41 4.83 8.05
N VAL A 230 10.56 4.50 7.09
CA VAL A 230 9.13 4.79 7.17
C VAL A 230 8.43 3.60 7.83
N ARG A 231 7.63 3.89 8.85
CA ARG A 231 6.66 2.95 9.41
C ARG A 231 5.30 3.27 8.83
N ALA A 232 4.53 2.25 8.51
CA ALA A 232 3.19 2.42 8.01
C ALA A 232 2.29 1.30 8.53
N ARG A 233 0.99 1.60 8.59
CA ARG A 233 -0.09 0.65 8.79
C ARG A 233 -1.17 0.98 7.76
N VAL A 234 -1.69 -0.06 7.11
CA VAL A 234 -2.82 0.08 6.21
C VAL A 234 -3.96 -0.81 6.69
N THR A 235 -5.14 -0.22 6.85
CA THR A 235 -6.38 -0.93 7.15
C THR A 235 -7.35 -0.67 6.01
N VAL A 236 -7.98 -1.72 5.50
CA VAL A 236 -9.02 -1.61 4.47
C VAL A 236 -10.36 -2.05 5.03
N LEU A 237 -11.43 -1.45 4.51
CA LEU A 237 -12.81 -1.85 4.68
C LEU A 237 -13.29 -2.34 3.31
N ILE A 238 -13.59 -3.62 3.20
CA ILE A 238 -13.92 -4.27 1.93
C ILE A 238 -15.26 -4.99 2.03
N PRO A 239 -15.92 -5.30 0.89
CA PRO A 239 -17.15 -6.07 0.92
C PRO A 239 -16.88 -7.46 1.51
N GLU A 240 -17.86 -8.01 2.23
CA GLU A 240 -17.85 -9.43 2.61
C GLU A 240 -17.74 -10.32 1.37
N VAL A 241 -17.08 -11.48 1.50
CA VAL A 241 -16.79 -12.36 0.37
C VAL A 241 -18.07 -12.88 -0.31
N GLU A 242 -19.15 -13.05 0.45
CA GLU A 242 -20.46 -13.47 -0.02
C GLU A 242 -21.05 -12.50 -1.05
N LEU A 243 -20.76 -11.20 -0.93
CA LEU A 243 -21.19 -10.16 -1.86
C LEU A 243 -20.40 -10.18 -3.17
N LEU A 244 -19.28 -10.91 -3.23
CA LEU A 244 -18.43 -11.06 -4.41
C LEU A 244 -18.74 -12.34 -5.19
N ALA A 245 -19.35 -13.33 -4.54
CA ALA A 245 -19.62 -14.65 -5.10
C ALA A 245 -20.93 -14.74 -5.94
N THR A 246 -21.73 -13.68 -5.96
CA THR A 246 -22.97 -13.54 -6.75
C THR A 246 -22.71 -13.05 -8.17
#